data_AF-A0A966GF40-F1
#
_entry.id   AF-A0A966GF40-F1
#
_cell.length_a   1.000
_cell.length_b   1.000
_cell.length_c   1.000
_cell.angle_alpha   90.00
_cell.angle_beta   90.00
_cell.angle_gamma   90.00
#
_symmetry.space_group_name_H-M   'P 1'
#
loop_
_entity.id
_entity.type
_entity.pdbx_description
1 polymer ?
#
loop_
_entity_poly.entity_id
_entity_poly.type
_entity_poly.pdbx_seq_one_letter_code
_entity_poly.pdbx_strand_id
1 'polypeptide(L)'
;MLHLGAHRCGTTTLQNFLLRNRLALRGAGMEIWTPDRIRSGLFGGLMHSPEEVTAQTNLRAQRSQGIIAIETARLRRDGFSTLLVSEENMIGAIRGNLGQGQIYPHLRERLARMRPAFPAPVRR
;
A
#
# COMPACT_ATOMS: atom_id res chain seq x y z
N MET A 1 -4.52 0.34 -8.98
CA MET A 1 -4.68 1.74 -8.56
C MET A 1 -4.16 1.89 -7.15
N LEU A 2 -3.49 3.00 -6.84
CA LEU A 2 -3.06 3.32 -5.48
C LEU A 2 -3.90 4.48 -4.96
N HIS A 3 -4.63 4.25 -3.87
CA HIS A 3 -5.26 5.29 -3.08
C HIS A 3 -4.35 5.58 -1.88
N LEU A 4 -3.49 6.58 -2.04
CA LEU A 4 -2.59 7.01 -0.97
C LEU A 4 -3.37 7.69 0.16
N GLY A 5 -4.46 8.39 -0.15
CA GLY A 5 -5.18 9.19 0.84
C GLY A 5 -4.30 10.21 1.57
N ALA A 6 -4.81 10.71 2.68
CA ALA A 6 -4.09 11.48 3.68
C ALA A 6 -4.81 11.35 5.03
N HIS A 7 -4.09 11.57 6.12
CA HIS A 7 -4.70 11.57 7.45
C HIS A 7 -5.80 12.62 7.54
N ARG A 8 -6.92 12.22 8.18
CA ARG A 8 -8.12 13.07 8.39
C ARG A 8 -8.89 13.44 7.11
N CYS A 9 -8.67 12.75 5.99
CA CYS A 9 -9.42 12.95 4.73
C CYS A 9 -10.44 11.84 4.44
N GLY A 10 -11.03 11.22 5.46
CA GLY A 10 -12.09 10.19 5.27
C GLY A 10 -11.60 8.83 4.78
N THR A 11 -10.28 8.56 4.78
CA THR A 11 -9.70 7.29 4.30
C THR A 11 -10.30 6.06 5.00
N THR A 12 -10.54 6.12 6.31
CA THR A 12 -11.18 5.03 7.06
C THR A 12 -12.61 4.78 6.62
N THR A 13 -13.38 5.84 6.36
CA THR A 13 -14.75 5.72 5.84
C THR A 13 -14.75 5.04 4.48
N LEU A 14 -13.85 5.45 3.57
CA LEU A 14 -13.69 4.82 2.27
C LEU A 14 -13.27 3.35 2.40
N GLN A 15 -12.25 3.03 3.20
CA GLN A 15 -11.80 1.65 3.42
C GLN A 15 -12.93 0.77 3.97
N ASN A 16 -13.72 1.27 4.93
CA ASN A 16 -14.88 0.55 5.46
C ASN A 16 -15.96 0.32 4.40
N PHE A 17 -16.24 1.33 3.57
CA PHE A 17 -17.16 1.19 2.44
C PHE A 17 -16.69 0.12 1.46
N LEU A 18 -15.40 0.13 1.08
CA LEU A 18 -14.80 -0.85 0.19
C LEU A 18 -14.89 -2.29 0.76
N LEU A 19 -14.61 -2.45 2.06
CA LEU A 19 -14.69 -3.75 2.73
C LEU A 19 -16.13 -4.27 2.80
N ARG A 20 -17.12 -3.41 3.11
CA ARG A 20 -18.54 -3.80 3.12
C ARG A 20 -19.05 -4.23 1.75
N ASN A 21 -18.46 -3.71 0.68
CA ASN A 21 -18.83 -4.04 -0.71
C ASN A 21 -17.89 -5.06 -1.36
N ARG A 22 -17.00 -5.72 -0.60
CA ARG A 22 -15.92 -6.56 -1.16
C ARG A 22 -16.44 -7.66 -2.09
N LEU A 23 -17.55 -8.32 -1.74
CA LEU A 23 -18.12 -9.40 -2.57
C LEU A 23 -18.59 -8.88 -3.93
N ALA A 24 -19.32 -7.77 -3.95
CA ALA A 24 -19.79 -7.15 -5.19
C ALA A 24 -18.60 -6.67 -6.05
N LEU A 25 -17.60 -6.04 -5.43
CA LEU A 25 -16.41 -5.54 -6.12
C LEU A 25 -15.58 -6.70 -6.70
N ARG A 26 -15.46 -7.81 -5.97
CA ARG A 26 -14.82 -9.03 -6.49
C ARG A 26 -15.60 -9.65 -7.64
N GLY A 27 -16.94 -9.67 -7.57
CA GLY A 27 -17.80 -10.09 -8.67
C GLY A 27 -17.62 -9.22 -9.93
N ALA A 28 -17.27 -7.95 -9.75
CA ALA A 28 -16.91 -7.03 -10.84
C ALA A 28 -15.42 -7.11 -11.26
N GLY A 29 -14.67 -8.11 -10.78
CA GLY A 29 -13.27 -8.32 -11.13
C GLY A 29 -12.27 -7.38 -10.42
N MET A 30 -12.67 -6.73 -9.32
CA MET A 30 -11.80 -5.88 -8.52
C MET A 30 -11.46 -6.48 -7.16
N GLU A 31 -10.16 -6.59 -6.87
CA GLU A 31 -9.64 -6.94 -5.56
C GLU A 31 -9.19 -5.68 -4.79
N ILE A 32 -9.29 -5.73 -3.45
CA ILE A 32 -8.96 -4.59 -2.58
C ILE A 32 -7.99 -5.02 -1.47
N TRP A 33 -6.91 -4.27 -1.34
CA TRP A 33 -5.98 -4.33 -0.21
C TRP A 33 -6.15 -3.08 0.65
N THR A 34 -6.51 -3.29 1.91
CA THR A 34 -6.73 -2.27 2.95
C THR A 34 -5.71 -2.44 4.08
N PRO A 35 -5.67 -1.54 5.08
CA PRO A 35 -4.68 -1.60 6.16
C PRO A 35 -4.56 -2.95 6.84
N ASP A 36 -5.66 -3.66 7.09
CA ASP A 36 -5.64 -4.97 7.76
C ASP A 36 -4.75 -6.00 7.03
N ARG A 37 -4.76 -5.97 5.70
CA ARG A 37 -3.93 -6.84 4.87
C ARG A 37 -2.52 -6.30 4.65
N ILE A 38 -2.38 -4.99 4.56
CA ILE A 38 -1.09 -4.34 4.28
C ILE A 38 -0.19 -4.37 5.52
N ARG A 39 -0.77 -4.08 6.69
CA ARG A 39 -0.09 -3.99 7.98
C ARG A 39 0.12 -5.36 8.64
N SER A 40 -0.54 -6.42 8.18
CA SER A 40 -0.28 -7.81 8.62
C SER A 40 1.02 -8.43 8.05
N GLY A 41 1.82 -7.63 7.35
CA GLY A 41 3.17 -8.00 6.91
C GLY A 41 3.37 -8.00 5.40
N LEU A 42 2.30 -7.85 4.60
CA LEU A 42 2.39 -7.82 3.13
C LEU A 42 3.35 -6.72 2.65
N PHE A 43 3.40 -5.58 3.35
CA PHE A 43 4.27 -4.44 3.03
C PHE A 43 5.45 -4.32 4.01
N GLY A 44 5.85 -5.41 4.66
CA GLY A 44 6.94 -5.41 5.63
C GLY A 44 8.24 -4.83 5.05
N GLY A 45 8.85 -3.87 5.76
CA GLY A 45 10.07 -3.19 5.30
C GLY A 45 9.88 -2.12 4.22
N LEU A 46 8.70 -2.00 3.62
CA LEU A 46 8.39 -0.99 2.61
C LEU A 46 7.91 0.34 3.22
N MET A 47 7.25 0.30 4.38
CA MET A 47 6.61 1.46 5.02
C MET A 47 7.46 2.12 6.12
N HIS A 48 8.74 2.38 5.86
CA HIS A 48 9.65 3.06 6.81
C HIS A 48 9.97 4.49 6.35
N SER A 49 10.25 5.39 7.29
CA SER A 49 10.89 6.66 6.97
C SER A 49 12.35 6.43 6.54
N PRO A 50 12.98 7.35 5.78
CA PRO A 50 14.37 7.21 5.33
C PRO A 50 15.34 6.99 6.49
N GLU A 51 15.08 7.64 7.62
CA GLU A 51 15.89 7.59 8.85
C GLU A 51 15.84 6.20 9.53
N GLU A 52 14.75 5.45 9.33
CA GLU A 52 14.54 4.12 9.93
C GLU A 52 15.04 2.96 9.04
N VAL A 53 15.60 3.27 7.86
CA VAL A 53 16.04 2.25 6.92
C VAL A 53 17.34 1.61 7.38
N THR A 54 17.26 0.31 7.66
CA THR A 54 18.41 -0.55 7.98
C THR A 54 18.57 -1.69 6.97
N ALA A 55 19.71 -2.40 7.00
CA ALA A 55 19.92 -3.61 6.21
C ALA A 55 18.81 -4.65 6.41
N GLN A 56 18.34 -4.82 7.66
CA GLN A 56 17.25 -5.76 7.98
C GLN A 56 15.93 -5.32 7.35
N THR A 57 15.59 -4.03 7.37
CA THR A 57 14.36 -3.53 6.72
C THR A 57 14.43 -3.66 5.20
N ASN A 58 15.61 -3.53 4.59
CA ASN A 58 15.81 -3.74 3.16
C ASN A 58 15.61 -5.22 2.77
N LEU A 59 16.12 -6.17 3.56
CA LEU A 59 15.84 -7.59 3.35
C LEU A 59 14.34 -7.91 3.45
N ARG A 60 13.64 -7.32 4.43
CA ARG A 60 12.17 -7.45 4.55
C ARG A 60 11.46 -6.84 3.34
N ALA A 61 11.89 -5.67 2.87
CA ALA A 61 11.33 -5.02 1.69
C ALA A 61 11.46 -5.90 0.43
N GLN A 62 12.63 -6.50 0.20
CA GLN A 62 12.85 -7.42 -0.93
C GLN A 62 11.93 -8.65 -0.86
N ARG A 63 11.75 -9.23 0.33
CA ARG A 63 10.81 -10.35 0.53
C ARG A 63 9.37 -9.92 0.21
N SER A 64 8.94 -8.76 0.73
CA SER A 64 7.61 -8.21 0.48
C SER A 64 7.38 -7.94 -1.01
N GLN A 65 8.38 -7.46 -1.75
CA GLN A 65 8.30 -7.30 -3.22
C GLN A 65 8.00 -8.63 -3.91
N GLY A 66 8.70 -9.72 -3.53
CA GLY A 66 8.43 -11.05 -4.06
C GLY A 66 7.01 -11.56 -3.75
N ILE A 67 6.56 -11.37 -2.50
CA ILE A 67 5.20 -11.75 -2.08
C ILE A 67 4.15 -10.96 -2.87
N ILE A 68 4.32 -9.65 -3.02
CA ILE A 68 3.39 -8.81 -3.79
C ILE A 68 3.37 -9.24 -5.26
N ALA A 69 4.51 -9.59 -5.85
CA ALA A 69 4.57 -10.11 -7.21
C ALA A 69 3.79 -11.42 -7.36
N ILE A 70 3.96 -12.37 -6.44
CA ILE A 70 3.22 -13.64 -6.42
C ILE A 70 1.72 -13.40 -6.26
N GLU A 71 1.32 -12.56 -5.31
CA GLU A 71 -0.08 -12.25 -5.02
C GLU A 71 -0.76 -11.54 -6.19
N THR A 72 -0.11 -10.55 -6.80
CA THR A 72 -0.65 -9.88 -7.99
C THR A 72 -0.73 -10.81 -9.20
N ALA A 73 0.25 -11.71 -9.38
CA ALA A 73 0.18 -12.73 -10.43
C ALA A 73 -0.97 -13.72 -10.19
N ARG A 74 -1.19 -14.15 -8.94
CA ARG A 74 -2.34 -14.98 -8.57
C ARG A 74 -3.66 -14.29 -8.91
N LEU A 75 -3.84 -13.03 -8.48
CA LEU A 75 -5.06 -12.28 -8.79
C LEU A 75 -5.31 -12.16 -10.29
N ARG A 76 -4.26 -11.96 -11.10
CA ARG A 76 -4.42 -11.96 -12.57
C ARG A 76 -4.88 -13.31 -13.10
N ARG A 77 -4.32 -14.43 -12.62
CA ARG A 77 -4.74 -15.79 -13.01
C ARG A 77 -6.18 -16.07 -12.60
N ASP A 78 -6.60 -15.56 -11.45
CA ASP A 78 -7.96 -15.69 -10.93
C ASP A 78 -8.98 -14.77 -11.66
N GLY A 79 -8.55 -14.04 -12.69
CA GLY A 79 -9.42 -13.21 -13.52
C GLY A 79 -9.68 -11.79 -12.99
N PHE A 80 -8.99 -11.35 -11.93
CA PHE A 80 -9.13 -9.96 -11.46
C PHE A 80 -8.48 -9.00 -12.45
N SER A 81 -9.28 -8.05 -12.93
CA SER A 81 -8.85 -6.99 -13.84
C SER A 81 -8.25 -5.79 -13.12
N THR A 82 -8.64 -5.58 -11.85
CA THR A 82 -8.24 -4.41 -11.07
C THR A 82 -7.84 -4.79 -9.65
N LEU A 83 -6.72 -4.23 -9.18
CA LEU A 83 -6.33 -4.21 -7.76
C LEU A 83 -6.32 -2.77 -7.27
N LEU A 84 -7.10 -2.49 -6.22
CA LEU A 84 -7.08 -1.24 -5.47
C LEU A 84 -6.32 -1.44 -4.16
N VAL A 85 -5.29 -0.64 -3.92
CA VAL A 85 -4.55 -0.61 -2.64
C VAL A 85 -4.84 0.73 -1.97
N SER A 86 -5.36 0.72 -0.74
CA SER A 86 -5.74 1.92 0.01
C SER A 86 -5.09 1.96 1.39
N GLU A 87 -4.06 2.79 1.57
CA GLU A 87 -3.31 2.92 2.82
C GLU A 87 -2.64 4.29 2.94
N GLU A 88 -3.09 5.06 3.92
CA GLU A 88 -2.58 6.40 4.23
C GLU A 88 -1.15 6.42 4.79
N ASN A 89 -0.73 5.36 5.48
CA ASN A 89 0.63 5.29 6.00
C ASN A 89 1.68 5.01 4.91
N MET A 90 1.29 4.90 3.63
CA MET A 90 2.24 4.88 2.50
C MET A 90 2.95 6.21 2.29
N ILE A 91 2.36 7.33 2.73
CA ILE A 91 2.98 8.67 2.64
C ILE A 91 3.57 9.18 3.95
N GLY A 92 3.17 8.61 5.08
CA GLY A 92 3.78 8.83 6.38
C GLY A 92 2.75 8.63 7.50
N ALA A 93 3.20 8.28 8.70
CA ALA A 93 2.30 8.18 9.85
C ALA A 93 2.01 9.58 10.43
N ILE A 94 0.79 9.83 10.91
CA ILE A 94 0.41 11.12 11.51
C ILE A 94 1.32 11.52 12.67
N ARG A 95 1.81 10.53 13.44
CA ARG A 95 2.75 10.74 14.54
C ARG A 95 4.08 11.32 14.05
N GLY A 96 4.57 10.89 12.88
CA GLY A 96 5.77 11.43 12.26
C GLY A 96 5.58 12.88 11.85
N ASN A 97 4.42 13.21 11.26
CA ASN A 97 4.10 14.58 10.89
C ASN A 97 4.09 15.53 12.11
N LEU A 98 3.43 15.10 13.19
CA LEU A 98 3.36 15.87 14.43
C LEU A 98 4.73 16.01 15.10
N GLY A 99 5.54 14.94 15.10
CA GLY A 99 6.88 14.94 15.71
C GLY A 99 7.87 15.85 14.98
N GLN A 100 7.78 15.96 13.65
CA GLN A 100 8.68 16.81 12.84
C GLN A 100 8.11 18.20 12.55
N GLY A 101 6.87 18.49 12.97
CA GLY A 101 6.20 19.76 12.68
C GLY A 101 5.96 20.01 11.18
N GLN A 102 5.96 18.96 10.36
CA GLN A 102 5.85 19.03 8.90
C GLN A 102 4.87 17.99 8.36
N ILE A 103 4.16 18.33 7.29
CA ILE A 103 3.19 17.42 6.67
C ILE A 103 3.91 16.53 5.65
N TYR A 104 4.04 15.24 5.96
CA TYR A 104 4.67 14.20 5.12
C TYR A 104 6.06 14.60 4.57
N PRO A 105 7.02 14.97 5.43
CA PRO A 105 8.33 15.51 5.01
C PRO A 105 9.11 14.55 4.11
N HIS A 106 8.90 13.24 4.25
CA HIS A 106 9.60 12.18 3.51
C HIS A 106 8.77 11.57 2.37
N LEU A 107 7.76 12.28 1.87
CA LEU A 107 6.81 11.75 0.90
C LEU A 107 7.50 11.12 -0.32
N ARG A 108 8.47 11.82 -0.91
CA ARG A 108 9.12 11.40 -2.17
C ARG A 108 9.96 10.14 -1.95
N GLU A 109 10.74 10.11 -0.88
CA GLU A 109 11.63 9.03 -0.51
C GLU A 109 10.84 7.76 -0.21
N ARG A 110 9.73 7.89 0.52
CA ARG A 110 8.85 6.76 0.83
C ARG A 110 8.20 6.19 -0.42
N LEU A 111 7.69 7.02 -1.32
CA LEU A 111 7.13 6.55 -2.59
C LEU A 111 8.20 5.93 -3.50
N ALA A 112 9.41 6.49 -3.55
CA ALA A 112 10.53 5.93 -4.31
C ALA A 112 10.91 4.53 -3.82
N ARG A 113 10.93 4.32 -2.49
CA ARG A 113 11.18 3.00 -1.87
C ARG A 113 10.10 1.97 -2.22
N MET A 114 8.85 2.41 -2.33
CA MET A 114 7.72 1.52 -2.63
C MET A 114 7.60 1.19 -4.12
N ARG A 115 8.14 2.03 -5.01
CA ARG A 115 8.03 1.86 -6.47
C ARG A 115 8.35 0.44 -6.97
N PRO A 116 9.42 -0.26 -6.53
CA PRO A 116 9.74 -1.59 -7.03
C PRO A 116 8.75 -2.67 -6.60
N ALA A 117 7.93 -2.44 -5.57
CA ALA A 117 6.94 -3.40 -5.09
C ALA A 117 5.68 -3.44 -5.98
N PHE A 118 5.45 -2.43 -6.81
CA PHE A 118 4.30 -2.40 -7.71
C PHE A 118 4.74 -2.73 -9.13
N PRO A 119 3.99 -3.59 -9.84
CA PRO A 119 4.26 -3.82 -11.26
C PRO A 119 4.11 -2.52 -12.04
N ALA A 120 4.85 -2.40 -13.15
CA ALA A 120 4.74 -1.26 -14.05
C ALA A 120 3.27 -1.01 -14.43
N PRO A 121 2.86 0.27 -14.63
CA PRO A 121 1.49 0.58 -15.02
C PRO A 121 1.12 -0.21 -16.27
N VAL A 122 -0.03 -0.89 -16.23
CA VAL A 122 -0.61 -1.50 -17.43
C VAL A 122 -1.01 -0.34 -18.34
N ARG A 123 -0.26 -0.11 -19.42
CA ARG A 123 -0.70 0.82 -20.48
C ARG A 123 -1.97 0.22 -21.09
N ARG A 124 -3.06 0.99 -21.06
CA ARG A 124 -4.25 0.72 -21.85
C ARG A 124 -4.04 1.28 -23.25
#